data_AF-A0A352SVQ8-F1
#
_entry.id   AF-A0A352SVQ8-F1
#
_cell.length_a   1.000
_cell.length_b   1.000
_cell.length_c   1.000
_cell.angle_alpha   90.00
_cell.angle_beta   90.00
_cell.angle_gamma   90.00
#
_symmetry.space_group_name_H-M   'P 1'
#
loop_
_entity.id
_entity.type
_entity.pdbx_description
1 polymer ?
#
loop_
_entity_poly.entity_id
_entity_poly.type
_entity_poly.pdbx_seq_one_letter_code
_entity_poly.pdbx_strand_id
1 'polypeptide(L)'
;MKYLIQVTIILVITFLGEVLYKLLPLPIPASIYGLLILLAGLMTGIIKLEQVKPSGSFLLDIMPVMFVPAGVGMMDIWGDVSSMLLPLVFISLFTTVLVM
;
A
#
# COMPACT_ATOMS: atom_id res chain seq x y z
N MET A 1 23.72 -5.11 5.84
CA MET A 1 23.01 -4.92 7.14
C MET A 1 22.13 -3.68 7.17
N LYS A 2 22.54 -2.51 6.64
CA LYS A 2 21.68 -1.31 6.62
C LYS A 2 20.30 -1.56 5.99
N TYR A 3 20.22 -2.12 4.79
CA TYR A 3 18.93 -2.43 4.13
C TYR A 3 17.99 -3.34 4.94
N LEU A 4 18.53 -4.36 5.62
CA LEU A 4 17.74 -5.23 6.50
C LEU A 4 17.07 -4.45 7.64
N ILE A 5 17.79 -3.51 8.27
CA ILE A 5 17.25 -2.67 9.34
C ILE A 5 16.15 -1.75 8.79
N GLN A 6 16.37 -1.13 7.63
CA GLN A 6 15.39 -0.24 7.01
C GLN A 6 14.11 -0.98 6.60
N VAL A 7 14.23 -2.16 6.00
CA VAL A 7 13.07 -3.02 5.67
C VAL A 7 12.36 -3.45 6.96
N THR A 8 13.09 -3.78 8.01
CA THR A 8 12.51 -4.14 9.31
C THR A 8 11.69 -2.99 9.89
N ILE A 9 12.18 -1.74 9.81
CA ILE A 9 11.43 -0.55 10.24
C ILE A 9 10.11 -0.45 9.46
N ILE A 10 10.13 -0.59 8.14
CA ILE A 10 8.93 -0.56 7.30
C ILE A 10 7.94 -1.67 7.70
N LEU A 11 8.43 -2.89 7.92
CA LEU A 11 7.59 -4.02 8.32
C LEU A 11 6.97 -3.83 9.71
N VAL A 12 7.74 -3.34 10.68
CA VAL A 12 7.23 -3.06 12.03
C VAL A 12 6.13 -2.00 11.99
N ILE A 13 6.31 -0.92 11.23
CA ILE A 13 5.30 0.13 11.11
C ILE A 13 4.04 -0.39 10.42
N THR A 14 4.20 -1.19 9.37
CA THR A 14 3.08 -1.82 8.66
C THR A 14 2.32 -2.75 9.59
N PHE A 15 3.03 -3.55 10.40
CA PHE A 15 2.44 -4.42 11.40
C PHE A 15 1.69 -3.65 12.49
N LEU A 16 2.24 -2.53 12.97
CA LEU A 16 1.55 -1.65 13.92
C LEU A 16 0.27 -1.06 13.33
N GLY A 17 0.27 -0.72 12.03
CA GLY A 17 -0.93 -0.29 11.32
C GLY A 17 -2.03 -1.36 11.31
N GLU A 18 -1.67 -2.63 11.09
CA GLU A 18 -2.59 -3.77 11.14
C GLU A 18 -3.13 -4.02 12.55
N VAL A 19 -2.28 -3.91 13.57
CA VAL A 19 -2.68 -4.02 14.98
C VAL A 19 -3.66 -2.91 15.34
N LEU A 20 -3.40 -1.67 14.93
CA LEU A 20 -4.32 -0.55 15.13
C LEU A 20 -5.64 -0.77 14.40
N TYR A 21 -5.62 -1.25 13.15
CA TYR A 21 -6.82 -1.58 12.40
C TYR A 21 -7.71 -2.61 13.13
N LYS A 22 -7.10 -3.60 13.79
CA LYS A 22 -7.86 -4.59 14.58
C LYS A 22 -8.41 -4.03 15.90
N LEU A 23 -7.75 -3.03 16.48
CA LEU A 23 -8.14 -2.43 17.75
C LEU A 23 -9.18 -1.31 17.57
N LEU A 24 -9.12 -0.57 16.46
CA LEU A 24 -10.02 0.52 16.14
C LEU A 24 -11.11 0.04 15.17
N PRO A 25 -12.40 0.12 15.54
CA PRO A 25 -13.51 -0.33 14.71
C PRO A 25 -13.86 0.68 13.59
N LEU A 26 -12.85 1.25 12.94
CA LEU A 26 -13.01 2.25 11.88
C LEU A 26 -12.89 1.58 10.50
N PRO A 27 -13.72 1.97 9.52
CA PRO A 27 -13.72 1.39 8.17
C PRO A 27 -12.57 1.96 7.30
N ILE A 28 -11.36 2.00 7.84
CA ILE A 28 -10.17 2.57 7.19
C ILE A 28 -9.17 1.44 6.94
N PRO A 29 -8.59 1.32 5.74
CA PRO A 29 -7.56 0.31 5.47
C PRO A 29 -6.36 0.41 6.42
N ALA A 30 -5.80 -0.74 6.82
CA ALA A 30 -4.61 -0.83 7.66
C ALA A 30 -3.40 -0.04 7.10
N SER A 31 -3.29 0.05 5.77
CA SER A 31 -2.23 0.81 5.09
C SER A 31 -2.25 2.30 5.43
N ILE A 32 -3.42 2.89 5.68
CA ILE A 32 -3.55 4.30 6.06
C ILE A 32 -3.01 4.52 7.48
N TYR A 33 -3.27 3.60 8.41
CA TYR A 33 -2.68 3.67 9.76
C TYR A 33 -1.16 3.57 9.71
N GLY A 34 -0.62 2.62 8.93
CA GLY A 34 0.82 2.50 8.73
C GLY A 34 1.45 3.78 8.17
N LEU A 35 0.78 4.42 7.21
CA LEU A 35 1.20 5.71 6.65
C LEU A 35 1.23 6.81 7.72
N LEU A 36 0.18 6.93 8.52
CA LEU A 36 0.09 7.94 9.58
C LEU A 36 1.16 7.75 10.66
N ILE A 37 1.44 6.50 11.05
CA ILE A 37 2.50 6.17 12.01
C ILE A 37 3.87 6.54 11.44
N LEU A 38 4.16 6.16 10.19
CA LEU A 38 5.43 6.49 9.55
C LEU A 38 5.60 8.00 9.43
N LEU A 39 4.54 8.71 9.01
CA LEU A 39 4.54 10.17 8.91
C LEU A 39 4.81 10.82 10.27
N ALA A 40 4.12 10.40 11.33
CA ALA A 40 4.35 10.89 12.68
C ALA A 40 5.79 10.61 13.15
N GLY A 41 6.34 9.43 12.85
CA GLY A 41 7.72 9.07 13.16
C GLY A 41 8.76 9.95 12.41
N LEU A 42 8.45 10.32 11.17
CA LEU A 42 9.27 11.26 10.38
C LEU A 42 9.16 12.69 10.91
N MET A 43 7.95 13.16 11.23
CA MET A 43 7.72 14.51 11.77
C MET A 43 8.35 14.72 13.14
N THR A 44 8.30 13.71 14.01
CA THR A 44 8.92 13.74 15.34
C THR A 44 10.44 13.57 15.31
N GLY A 45 11.01 13.21 14.15
CA GLY A 45 12.45 12.98 13.98
C GLY A 45 12.96 11.68 14.63
N ILE A 46 12.06 10.86 15.20
CA ILE A 46 12.38 9.53 15.73
C ILE A 46 12.91 8.63 14.61
N ILE A 47 12.28 8.75 13.43
CA ILE A 47 12.69 8.06 12.22
C ILE A 47 13.31 9.10 11.28
N LYS A 48 14.57 8.92 10.92
CA LYS A 48 15.22 9.76 9.92
C LYS A 48 14.91 9.25 8.51
N LEU A 49 14.76 10.17 7.57
CA LEU A 49 14.41 9.85 6.20
C LEU A 49 15.44 8.92 5.54
N GLU A 50 16.72 9.03 5.89
CA GLU A 50 17.78 8.14 5.38
C GLU A 50 17.63 6.68 5.87
N GLN A 51 16.87 6.43 6.95
CA GLN A 51 16.61 5.09 7.49
C GLN A 51 15.47 4.37 6.77
N VAL A 52 14.74 5.04 5.88
CA VAL A 52 13.57 4.45 5.21
C VAL A 52 13.64 4.63 3.70
N LYS A 53 14.14 5.77 3.22
CA LYS A 53 14.17 6.12 1.80
C LYS A 53 14.85 5.06 0.91
N PRO A 54 16.07 4.56 1.21
CA PRO A 54 16.75 3.66 0.28
C PRO A 54 16.01 2.33 0.07
N SER A 55 15.51 1.73 1.16
CA SER A 55 14.75 0.48 1.08
C SER A 55 13.32 0.72 0.58
N GLY A 56 12.69 1.83 0.93
CA GLY A 56 11.40 2.22 0.37
C GLY A 56 11.45 2.40 -1.14
N SER A 57 12.46 3.11 -1.67
CA SER A 57 12.68 3.24 -3.11
C SER A 57 12.90 1.89 -3.78
N PHE A 58 13.73 1.02 -3.20
CA PHE A 58 13.92 -0.33 -3.72
C PHE A 58 12.61 -1.14 -3.78
N LEU A 59 11.78 -1.06 -2.73
CA LEU A 59 10.47 -1.74 -2.71
C LEU A 59 9.52 -1.19 -3.78
N LEU A 60 9.55 0.12 -4.02
CA LEU A 60 8.78 0.76 -5.10
C LEU A 60 9.29 0.33 -6.49
N ASP A 61 10.60 0.19 -6.66
CA ASP A 61 11.19 -0.24 -7.93
C ASP A 61 10.78 -1.68 -8.32
N ILE A 62 10.60 -2.57 -7.33
CA ILE A 62 10.14 -3.95 -7.57
C ILE A 62 8.61 -4.10 -7.55
N MET A 63 7.86 -3.07 -7.20
CA MET A 63 6.39 -3.08 -7.14
C MET A 63 5.74 -3.51 -8.47
N PRO A 64 6.20 -3.09 -9.67
CA PRO A 64 5.67 -3.58 -10.94
C PRO A 64 5.75 -5.10 -11.10
N VAL A 65 6.83 -5.72 -10.61
CA VAL A 65 7.00 -7.18 -10.66
C VAL A 65 5.99 -7.87 -9.77
N MET A 66 5.69 -7.30 -8.59
CA MET A 66 4.67 -7.80 -7.67
C MET A 66 3.24 -7.69 -8.23
N PHE A 67 3.00 -6.85 -9.25
CA PHE A 67 1.70 -6.77 -9.93
C PHE A 67 1.49 -7.83 -11.01
N VAL A 68 2.56 -8.49 -11.50
CA VAL A 68 2.44 -9.52 -12.55
C VAL A 68 1.55 -10.68 -12.10
N PRO A 69 1.71 -11.28 -10.89
CA PRO A 69 0.82 -12.34 -10.42
C PRO A 69 -0.64 -11.90 -10.30
N ALA A 70 -0.88 -10.67 -9.84
CA ALA A 70 -2.23 -10.12 -9.75
C ALA A 70 -2.89 -9.98 -11.13
N GLY A 71 -2.11 -9.55 -12.14
CA GLY A 71 -2.55 -9.48 -13.53
C GLY A 71 -2.84 -10.85 -14.15
N VAL A 72 -2.03 -11.87 -13.85
CA VAL A 72 -2.28 -13.24 -14.32
C VAL A 72 -3.53 -13.82 -13.66
N GLY A 73 -3.73 -13.63 -12.34
CA GLY A 73 -4.94 -14.08 -11.65
C GLY A 73 -6.23 -13.41 -12.16
N MET A 74 -6.14 -12.17 -12.67
CA MET A 74 -7.27 -11.51 -13.35
C MET A 74 -7.69 -12.23 -14.63
N MET A 75 -6.78 -12.96 -15.31
CA MET A 75 -7.12 -13.70 -16.52
C MET A 75 -8.07 -14.87 -16.22
N ASP A 76 -7.97 -15.47 -15.02
CA ASP A 76 -8.83 -16.59 -14.60
C ASP A 76 -10.29 -16.15 -14.43
N ILE A 77 -10.52 -14.90 -14.03
CA ILE A 77 -11.86 -14.30 -13.85
C ILE A 77 -12.30 -13.43 -15.02
N TRP A 78 -11.54 -13.42 -16.13
CA TRP A 78 -11.78 -12.51 -17.26
C TRP A 78 -13.17 -12.68 -17.88
N GLY A 79 -13.73 -13.89 -17.87
CA GLY A 79 -15.09 -14.17 -18.35
C GLY A 79 -16.13 -13.33 -17.61
N ASP A 80 -16.08 -13.29 -16.28
CA ASP A 80 -17.00 -12.52 -15.44
C ASP A 80 -16.74 -11.02 -15.58
N VAL A 81 -15.47 -10.62 -15.57
CA VAL A 81 -15.05 -9.21 -15.68
C VAL A 81 -15.44 -8.61 -17.03
N SER A 82 -15.36 -9.38 -18.12
CA SER A 82 -15.69 -8.93 -19.48
C SER A 82 -17.14 -8.44 -19.60
N SER A 83 -18.05 -9.04 -18.85
CA SER A 83 -19.47 -8.65 -18.81
C SER A 83 -19.71 -7.33 -18.06
N MET A 84 -18.78 -6.92 -17.19
CA MET A 84 -18.87 -5.74 -16.33
C MET A 84 -17.91 -4.62 -16.73
N LEU A 85 -17.30 -4.68 -17.92
CA LEU A 85 -16.34 -3.67 -18.39
C LEU A 85 -16.92 -2.26 -18.42
N LEU A 86 -18.16 -2.10 -18.92
CA LEU A 86 -18.79 -0.78 -19.03
C LEU A 86 -19.05 -0.15 -17.64
N PRO A 87 -19.67 -0.86 -16.66
CA PRO A 87 -19.73 -0.41 -15.28
C PRO A 87 -18.37 -0.09 -14.65
N LEU A 88 -17.36 -0.95 -14.86
CA LEU A 88 -16.03 -0.80 -14.29
C LEU A 88 -15.33 0.47 -14.77
N VAL A 89 -15.35 0.72 -16.08
CA VAL A 89 -14.75 1.94 -16.66
C VAL A 89 -15.44 3.19 -16.12
N PHE A 90 -16.77 3.16 -16.03
CA PHE A 90 -17.53 4.30 -15.51
C PHE A 90 -17.23 4.58 -14.04
N ILE A 91 -17.25 3.54 -13.19
CA ILE A 91 -16.90 3.67 -11.76
C ILE A 91 -15.46 4.13 -11.59
N SER A 92 -14.52 3.61 -12.37
CA SER A 92 -13.10 3.98 -12.28
C SER A 92 -12.87 5.45 -12.65
N LEU A 93 -13.45 5.92 -13.76
CA LEU A 93 -13.37 7.33 -14.16
C LEU A 93 -14.05 8.23 -13.12
N PHE A 94 -15.25 7.86 -12.69
CA PHE A 94 -16.00 8.68 -11.74
C PHE A 94 -15.29 8.79 -10.39
N THR A 95 -14.82 7.67 -9.83
CA THR A 95 -14.08 7.67 -8.56
C THR A 95 -12.75 8.41 -8.66
N THR A 96 -12.04 8.28 -9.79
CA THR A 96 -10.79 9.04 -10.02
C THR A 96 -11.04 10.54 -10.00
N VAL A 97 -12.08 11.03 -10.69
CA VAL A 97 -12.44 12.46 -10.73
C VAL A 97 -12.95 12.97 -9.38
N LEU A 98 -13.57 12.10 -8.57
CA LEU A 98 -14.13 12.49 -7.27
C LEU A 98 -13.05 12.53 -6.17
N VAL A 99 -12.05 11.64 -6.27
CA VAL A 99 -10.97 11.51 -5.28
C VAL A 99 -9.77 12.42 -5.57
N MET A 100 -9.43 12.66 -6.84
CA MET A 100 -8.36 13.60 -7.25
C MET A 100 -8.87 15.04 -7.34
#